data_AF-A0A561U2J2-F1
#
_entry.id   AF-A0A561U2J2-F1
#
_cell.length_a   1.000
_cell.length_b   1.000
_cell.length_c   1.000
_cell.angle_alpha   90.00
_cell.angle_beta   90.00
_cell.angle_gamma   90.00
#
_symmetry.space_group_name_H-M   'P 1'
#
loop_
_entity.id
_entity.type
_entity.pdbx_description
1 polymer ?
#
loop_
_entity_poly.entity_id
_entity_poly.type
_entity_poly.pdbx_seq_one_letter_code
_entity_poly.pdbx_strand_id
1 'polypeptide(L)' 'MGPHQEWHVSCRDVAGRRQDMSVFVNHGRVVIVSPPGETAVLSPLEVGRLRAALRDAVVSAAE' A
#
# COMPACT_ATOMS: atom_id res chain seq x y z
N MET A 1 -18.38 -8.20 -7.64
CA MET A 1 -17.30 -7.44 -6.99
C MET A 1 -17.23 -6.09 -7.68
N GLY A 2 -17.60 -5.00 -7.00
CA GLY A 2 -17.25 -3.66 -7.48
C GLY A 2 -15.73 -3.50 -7.52
N PRO A 3 -15.18 -2.52 -8.26
CA PRO A 3 -13.74 -2.31 -8.29
C PRO A 3 -13.25 -2.12 -6.86
N HIS A 4 -12.47 -3.07 -6.35
CA HIS A 4 -11.85 -2.91 -5.05
C HIS A 4 -10.93 -1.70 -5.15
N GLN A 5 -11.14 -0.70 -4.30
CA GLN A 5 -10.32 0.48 -4.29
C GLN A 5 -8.91 0.07 -3.86
N GLU A 6 -7.97 0.19 -4.79
CA GLU A 6 -6.57 -0.22 -4.63
C GLU A 6 -5.65 0.97 -4.88
N TRP A 7 -4.75 1.21 -3.94
CA TRP A 7 -3.72 2.23 -4.00
C TRP A 7 -2.36 1.55 -4.16
N HIS A 8 -1.55 2.08 -5.07
CA HIS A 8 -0.19 1.62 -5.28
C HIS A 8 0.80 2.63 -4.70
N VAL A 9 1.74 2.14 -3.89
CA VAL A 9 2.81 2.93 -3.28
C VAL A 9 4.14 2.39 -3.77
N SER A 10 4.82 3.16 -4.60
CA SER A 10 6.17 2.79 -5.03
C SER A 10 7.13 2.75 -3.83
N CYS A 11 7.99 1.75 -3.85
CA CYS A 11 9.00 1.51 -2.84
C CYS A 11 10.24 0.89 -3.50
N ARG A 12 11.21 0.52 -2.67
CA ARG A 12 12.37 -0.24 -3.12
C ARG A 12 12.53 -1.50 -2.29
N ASP A 13 13.25 -2.48 -2.81
CA ASP A 13 13.75 -3.56 -1.98
C ASP A 13 15.09 -3.19 -1.30
N VAL A 14 15.63 -4.13 -0.53
CA VAL A 14 16.95 -4.01 0.11
C VAL A 14 18.09 -3.89 -0.90
N ALA A 15 17.90 -4.36 -2.13
CA ALA A 15 18.85 -4.20 -3.24
C ALA A 15 18.67 -2.87 -3.99
N GLY A 16 17.74 -2.01 -3.55
CA GLY A 16 17.46 -0.71 -4.14
C GLY A 16 16.67 -0.75 -5.45
N ARG A 17 16.19 -1.92 -5.90
CA ARG A 17 15.37 -2.03 -7.11
C ARG A 17 13.99 -1.47 -6.82
N ARG A 18 13.42 -0.75 -7.80
CA ARG A 18 12.08 -0.18 -7.68
C ARG A 18 11.04 -1.30 -7.74
N GLN A 19 10.13 -1.27 -6.77
CA GLN A 19 9.01 -2.19 -6.60
C GLN A 19 7.75 -1.38 -6.24
N ASP A 20 6.59 -2.03 -6.21
CA ASP A 20 5.34 -1.41 -5.80
C ASP A 20 4.67 -2.24 -4.70
N MET A 21 4.11 -1.53 -3.71
CA MET A 21 3.30 -2.07 -2.64
C MET A 21 1.84 -1.72 -2.91
N SER A 22 0.94 -2.68 -2.72
CA SER A 22 -0.50 -2.46 -2.85
C SER A 22 -1.16 -2.28 -1.49
N VAL A 23 -2.11 -1.36 -1.42
CA VAL A 23 -3.05 -1.20 -0.30
C VAL A 23 -4.46 -1.33 -0.87
N PHE A 24 -5.31 -2.14 -0.26
CA PHE A 24 -6.71 -2.26 -0.67
C PHE A 24 -7.61 -2.60 0.52
N VAL A 25 -8.92 -2.46 0.33
CA VAL A 25 -9.92 -2.83 1.32
C VAL A 25 -10.55 -4.18 0.96
N ASN A 26 -10.58 -5.08 1.93
CA ASN A 26 -11.25 -6.36 1.83
C ASN A 26 -12.12 -6.61 3.06
N HIS A 27 -13.45 -6.67 2.87
CA HIS A 27 -14.43 -6.88 3.95
C HIS A 27 -14.21 -5.98 5.18
N GLY A 28 -14.08 -4.66 4.96
CA GLY A 28 -13.86 -3.67 6.03
C GLY A 28 -12.47 -3.73 6.67
N ARG A 29 -11.53 -4.47 6.08
CA ARG A 29 -10.13 -4.56 6.55
C ARG A 29 -9.22 -3.92 5.54
N VAL A 30 -8.30 -3.09 6.02
CA VAL A 30 -7.19 -2.58 5.21
C VAL A 30 -6.15 -3.69 5.09
N VAL A 31 -5.84 -4.06 3.85
CA VAL A 31 -4.83 -5.06 3.49
C VAL A 31 -3.68 -4.35 2.82
N ILE A 32 -2.46 -4.69 3.22
CA ILE A 32 -1.22 -4.19 2.64
C ILE A 32 -0.46 -5.39 2.10
N VAL A 33 -0.10 -5.35 0.82
CA VAL A 33 0.71 -6.38 0.17
C VAL A 33 2.05 -5.76 -0.18
N SER A 34 3.08 -6.17 0.56
CA SER A 34 4.46 -5.89 0.19
C SER A 34 4.84 -6.68 -1.07
N PRO A 35 5.86 -6.22 -1.82
CA PRO A 35 6.43 -7.00 -2.91
C PRO A 35 6.75 -8.44 -2.44
N PRO A 36 6.50 -9.46 -3.28
CA PRO A 36 6.63 -10.85 -2.86
C PRO A 36 8.07 -11.19 -2.48
N GLY A 37 8.24 -11.84 -1.32
CA GLY A 37 9.51 -12.40 -0.88
C GLY A 37 10.56 -11.36 -0.46
N GLU A 38 10.20 -10.08 -0.35
CA GLU A 38 11.18 -9.03 -0.14
C GLU A 38 10.74 -7.93 0.83
N THR A 39 11.71 -7.33 1.52
CA THR A 39 11.45 -6.22 2.45
C THR A 39 11.29 -4.93 1.65
N ALA A 40 10.14 -4.28 1.78
CA ALA A 40 9.93 -2.96 1.24
C ALA A 40 10.67 -1.91 2.09
N VAL A 41 11.58 -1.19 1.46
CA VAL A 41 12.26 -0.02 1.98
C VAL A 41 11.55 1.21 1.43
N LEU A 42 11.13 2.10 2.32
CA LEU A 42 10.47 3.35 1.97
C LEU A 42 11.32 4.53 2.42
N SER A 43 11.57 5.46 1.50
CA SER A 43 12.07 6.80 1.81
C SER A 43 11.01 7.62 2.56
N PRO A 44 11.38 8.72 3.23
CA PRO A 44 10.41 9.57 3.94
C PRO A 44 9.22 10.03 3.07
N LEU A 45 9.45 10.30 1.78
CA LEU A 45 8.39 10.66 0.84
C LEU A 45 7.42 9.49 0.59
N GLU A 46 7.96 8.29 0.39
CA GLU A 46 7.18 7.07 0.15
C GLU A 46 6.39 6.67 1.39
N VAL A 47 6.96 6.85 2.60
CA VAL A 47 6.22 6.72 3.87
C VAL A 47 5.05 7.72 3.93
N GLY A 48 5.27 8.96 3.50
CA GLY A 48 4.21 9.97 3.42
C GLY A 48 3.07 9.56 2.48
N ARG A 49 3.40 8.95 1.34
CA ARG A 49 2.42 8.42 0.38
C ARG A 49 1.68 7.21 0.94
N LEU A 50 2.38 6.28 1.60
CA LEU A 50 1.75 5.15 2.28
C LEU A 50 0.74 5.63 3.33
N ARG A 51 1.11 6.64 4.13
CA ARG A 51 0.19 7.23 5.11
C ARG A 51 -1.07 7.83 4.45
N ALA A 52 -0.95 8.46 3.29
CA ALA A 52 -2.11 8.97 2.55
C ALA A 52 -3.01 7.83 2.06
N ALA A 53 -2.43 6.80 1.44
CA ALA A 53 -3.17 5.62 0.98
C ALA A 53 -3.88 4.90 2.14
N LEU A 54 -3.23 4.75 3.29
CA LEU A 54 -3.84 4.14 4.48
C LEU A 54 -4.99 4.98 5.05
N ARG A 55 -4.90 6.30 5.00
CA ARG A 55 -6.00 7.18 5.42
C ARG A 55 -7.22 6.99 4.52
N ASP A 56 -7.01 7.01 3.21
CA ASP A 56 -8.08 6.81 2.24
C ASP A 56 -8.71 5.41 2.41
N ALA A 57 -7.88 4.37 2.57
CA ALA A 57 -8.34 3.00 2.78
C ALA A 57 -9.16 2.82 4.06
N VAL A 58 -8.82 3.51 5.16
CA VAL A 58 -9.61 3.46 6.40
C VAL A 58 -10.98 4.10 6.21
N VAL A 59 -11.07 5.20 5.46
CA VAL A 59 -12.35 5.81 5.13
C VAL A 59 -13.20 4.84 4.32
N SER A 60 -12.65 4.25 3.26
CA SER A 60 -13.36 3.27 2.42
C SER A 60 -13.71 1.97 3.14
N ALA A 61 -12.99 1.59 4.20
CA ALA A 61 -13.28 0.41 5.00
C ALA A 61 -14.40 0.62 6.03
N ALA A 62 -14.72 1.87 6.34
CA ALA A 62 -15.77 2.24 7.29
C ALA A 62 -17.14 2.47 6.62
N GLU A 63 -17.19 2.49 5.29
CA GLU A 63 -18.41 2.52 4.47
C GLU A 63 -19.11 1.15 4.42
#